data_AF-A0A382Y268-F1
#
_entry.id   AF-A0A382Y268-F1
#
_cell.length_a   1.000
_cell.length_b   1.000
_cell.length_c   1.000
_cell.angle_alpha   90.00
_cell.angle_beta   90.00
_cell.angle_gamma   90.00
#
_symmetry.space_group_name_H-M   'P 1'
#
loop_
_entity.id
_entity.type
_entity.pdbx_description
1 polymer ?
#
loop_
_entity_poly.entity_id
_entity_poly.type
_entity_poly.pdbx_seq_one_letter_code
_entity_poly.pdbx_strand_id
1 'polypeptide(L)'
;VRNFLIHAGILQGMLDLRPTLDLDMPDGRCYITCESNGLLEMKVDLGEDVSKGQLLAEVHDVRRTGSEPEAYFSQLDGILTARHAPGLIGFGDSLAVVAEKV
;
A
#
# COMPACT_ATOMS: atom_id res chain seq x y z
N VAL A 1 -5.15 3.35 -21.25
CA VAL A 1 -5.99 4.49 -21.74
C VAL A 1 -6.84 4.20 -22.97
N ARG A 2 -6.45 3.31 -23.91
CA ARG A 2 -7.25 3.01 -25.13
C ARG A 2 -8.72 2.65 -24.87
N ASN A 3 -8.98 1.74 -23.92
CA ASN A 3 -10.35 1.34 -23.57
C ASN A 3 -11.22 2.52 -23.14
N PHE A 4 -10.66 3.44 -22.35
CA PHE A 4 -11.36 4.66 -21.94
C PHE A 4 -11.73 5.54 -23.13
N LEU A 5 -10.81 5.72 -24.09
CA LEU A 5 -11.07 6.54 -25.29
C LEU A 5 -12.12 5.91 -26.22
N ILE A 6 -12.19 4.58 -26.29
CA ILE A 6 -13.24 3.86 -27.01
C ILE A 6 -14.60 4.03 -26.32
N HIS A 7 -14.63 3.82 -24.99
CA HIS A 7 -15.84 4.02 -24.20
C HIS A 7 -16.38 5.45 -24.32
N ALA A 8 -15.50 6.46 -24.34
CA ALA A 8 -15.86 7.86 -24.51
C ALA A 8 -16.23 8.25 -25.96
N GLY A 9 -16.18 7.32 -26.92
CA GLY A 9 -16.51 7.58 -28.33
C GLY A 9 -15.46 8.37 -29.12
N ILE A 10 -14.28 8.62 -28.54
CA ILE A 10 -13.19 9.37 -29.19
C ILE A 10 -12.43 8.47 -30.20
N LEU A 11 -12.18 7.22 -29.82
CA LEU A 11 -11.57 6.23 -30.70
C LEU A 11 -12.61 5.18 -31.08
N GLN A 12 -12.53 4.71 -32.33
CA GLN A 12 -13.30 3.55 -32.78
C GLN A 12 -12.55 2.26 -32.44
N GLY A 13 -13.27 1.24 -32.01
CA GLY A 13 -12.71 -0.09 -31.75
C GLY A 13 -13.52 -0.88 -30.73
N MET A 14 -13.07 -2.11 -30.45
CA MET A 14 -13.61 -2.94 -29.38
C MET A 14 -12.80 -2.77 -28.09
N LEU A 15 -13.51 -2.83 -26.95
CA LEU A 15 -12.92 -2.84 -25.63
C LEU A 15 -12.17 -4.15 -25.38
N ASP A 16 -10.93 -4.05 -24.89
CA ASP A 16 -10.16 -5.19 -24.38
C ASP A 16 -10.41 -5.34 -22.87
N LEU A 17 -11.46 -6.07 -22.50
CA LEU A 17 -11.86 -6.22 -21.10
C LEU A 17 -10.98 -7.26 -20.39
N ARG A 18 -10.55 -6.93 -19.18
CA ARG A 18 -9.80 -7.81 -18.28
C ARG A 18 -10.44 -7.78 -16.90
N PRO A 19 -10.24 -8.83 -16.07
CA PRO A 19 -10.71 -8.80 -14.70
C PRO A 19 -10.17 -7.56 -13.97
N THR A 20 -11.05 -6.90 -13.24
CA THR A 20 -10.74 -5.78 -12.35
C THR A 20 -11.25 -6.11 -10.95
N LEU A 21 -10.59 -5.55 -9.94
CA LEU A 21 -11.02 -5.62 -8.55
C LEU A 21 -11.52 -4.24 -8.16
N ASP A 22 -12.72 -4.18 -7.59
CA ASP A 22 -13.24 -2.96 -6.99
C ASP A 22 -12.71 -2.87 -5.56
N LEU A 23 -12.09 -1.74 -5.24
CA LEU A 23 -11.46 -1.48 -3.96
C LEU A 23 -12.05 -0.21 -3.35
N ASP A 24 -12.28 -0.23 -2.04
CA ASP A 24 -12.78 0.92 -1.28
C ASP A 24 -11.82 1.31 -0.15
N MET A 25 -11.86 2.59 0.20
CA MET A 25 -11.09 3.19 1.28
C MET A 25 -12.06 3.84 2.26
N PRO A 26 -12.68 3.04 3.15
CA PRO A 26 -13.82 3.50 3.94
C PRO A 26 -13.47 4.62 4.93
N ASP A 27 -12.27 4.60 5.51
CA ASP A 27 -11.82 5.63 6.45
C ASP A 27 -10.30 5.68 6.63
N GLY A 28 -9.83 6.47 7.61
CA GLY A 28 -8.42 6.72 7.89
C GLY A 28 -7.60 5.49 8.28
N ARG A 29 -8.22 4.36 8.67
CA ARG A 29 -7.51 3.12 9.00
C ARG A 29 -6.75 2.55 7.80
N CYS A 30 -7.13 2.93 6.58
CA CYS A 30 -6.45 2.57 5.35
C CYS A 30 -5.00 3.09 5.25
N TYR A 31 -4.62 4.08 6.05
CA TYR A 31 -3.31 4.75 5.92
C TYR A 31 -2.42 4.41 7.12
N ILE A 32 -1.26 3.84 6.84
CA ILE A 32 -0.22 3.59 7.82
C ILE A 32 0.84 4.68 7.61
N THR A 33 0.94 5.58 8.58
CA THR A 33 1.92 6.67 8.58
C THR A 33 3.12 6.25 9.42
N CYS A 34 4.33 6.54 8.94
CA CYS A 34 5.55 6.27 9.69
C CYS A 34 5.69 7.25 10.87
N GLU A 35 5.94 6.72 12.06
CA GLU A 35 6.17 7.47 13.31
C GLU A 35 7.64 7.44 13.76
N SER A 36 8.55 6.94 12.90
CA SER A 36 10.00 6.98 13.11
C SER A 36 10.78 7.31 11.84
N ASN A 37 12.11 7.26 11.94
CA ASN A 37 13.02 7.47 10.81
C ASN A 37 13.98 6.30 10.74
N GLY A 38 14.16 5.72 9.56
CA GLY A 38 15.03 4.56 9.45
C GLY A 38 14.98 3.85 8.12
N LEU A 39 15.57 2.65 8.11
CA LEU A 39 15.54 1.74 6.99
C LEU A 39 14.23 0.94 7.04
N LEU A 40 13.41 1.12 6.02
CA LEU A 40 12.14 0.41 5.85
C LEU A 40 12.37 -1.00 5.31
N GLU A 41 11.79 -1.97 5.99
CA GLU A 41 11.70 -3.36 5.56
C GLU A 41 10.23 -3.76 5.42
N MET A 42 9.77 -3.92 4.19
CA MET A 42 8.42 -4.43 3.91
C MET A 42 8.35 -5.93 4.15
N LYS A 43 7.25 -6.40 4.75
CA LYS A 43 6.96 -7.83 4.99
C LYS A 43 5.86 -8.38 4.08
N VAL A 44 5.26 -7.51 3.27
CA VAL A 44 4.15 -7.78 2.36
C VAL A 44 4.39 -7.02 1.06
N ASP A 45 4.07 -7.65 -0.08
CA ASP A 45 4.22 -7.04 -1.41
C ASP A 45 2.93 -6.37 -1.92
N LEU A 46 3.08 -5.45 -2.87
CA LEU A 46 1.95 -4.76 -3.48
C LEU A 46 1.01 -5.76 -4.16
N GLY A 47 -0.29 -5.63 -3.89
CA GLY A 47 -1.33 -6.50 -4.42
C GLY A 47 -1.60 -7.74 -3.57
N GLU A 48 -0.82 -7.99 -2.51
CA GLU A 48 -1.09 -9.10 -1.59
C GLU A 48 -2.23 -8.79 -0.63
N ASP A 49 -2.94 -9.86 -0.24
CA ASP A 49 -3.97 -9.84 0.78
C ASP A 49 -3.34 -9.71 2.17
N VAL A 50 -3.96 -8.87 3.00
CA VAL A 50 -3.55 -8.62 4.38
C VAL A 50 -4.72 -8.76 5.34
N SER A 51 -4.44 -9.27 6.54
CA SER A 51 -5.39 -9.30 7.64
C SER A 51 -5.15 -8.16 8.61
N LYS A 52 -6.20 -7.72 9.32
CA LYS A 52 -6.07 -6.79 10.44
C LYS A 52 -5.10 -7.34 11.48
N GLY A 53 -4.16 -6.50 11.90
CA GLY A 53 -3.09 -6.87 12.84
C GLY A 53 -1.92 -7.62 12.20
N GLN A 54 -1.95 -7.87 10.88
CA GLN A 54 -0.79 -8.42 10.17
C GLN A 54 0.35 -7.41 10.11
N LEU A 55 1.57 -7.89 10.35
CA LEU A 55 2.79 -7.09 10.20
C LEU A 55 2.99 -6.72 8.73
N LEU A 56 3.01 -5.43 8.43
CA LEU A 56 3.21 -4.90 7.08
C LEU A 56 4.66 -4.53 6.83
N ALA A 57 5.30 -3.89 7.81
CA ALA A 57 6.67 -3.45 7.69
C ALA A 57 7.32 -3.25 9.06
N GLU A 58 8.65 -3.15 9.03
CA GLU A 58 9.48 -2.77 10.15
C GLU A 58 10.40 -1.61 9.76
N VAL A 59 10.67 -0.69 10.69
CA VAL A 59 11.59 0.43 10.49
C VAL A 59 12.77 0.30 11.44
N HIS A 60 13.97 0.15 10.87
CA HIS A 60 15.22 -0.08 11.61
C HIS A 60 15.97 1.24 11.83
N ASP A 61 16.42 1.51 13.07
CA ASP A 61 17.24 2.71 13.35
C ASP A 61 18.61 2.60 12.67
N VAL A 62 18.85 3.47 11.69
CA VAL A 62 20.09 3.50 10.91
C VAL A 62 21.28 4.10 11.68
N ARG A 63 21.05 4.67 12.86
CA ARG A 63 22.09 5.33 13.68
C ARG A 63 22.71 4.39 14.72
N ARG A 64 22.09 3.24 15.01
CA ARG A 64 22.56 2.31 16.04
C ARG A 64 22.14 0.87 15.76
N THR A 65 23.09 -0.06 15.85
CA THR A 65 22.82 -1.49 15.75
C THR A 65 22.26 -2.06 17.06
N GLY A 66 21.52 -3.17 16.96
CA GLY A 66 20.98 -3.90 18.12
C GLY A 66 19.78 -3.23 18.81
N SER A 67 19.21 -2.18 18.21
CA SER A 67 17.89 -1.67 18.61
C SER A 67 16.81 -2.51 17.92
N GLU A 68 15.76 -2.88 18.65
CA GLU A 68 14.60 -3.52 18.06
C GLU A 68 13.94 -2.56 17.04
N PRO A 69 13.55 -3.05 15.85
CA PRO A 69 12.87 -2.23 14.86
C PRO A 69 11.45 -1.90 15.29
N GLU A 70 10.92 -0.80 14.76
CA GLU A 70 9.53 -0.42 15.00
C GLU A 70 8.61 -1.14 14.02
N ALA A 71 7.62 -1.87 14.55
CA ALA A 71 6.70 -2.68 13.77
C ALA A 71 5.41 -1.94 13.42
N TYR A 72 4.99 -2.04 12.16
CA TYR A 72 3.80 -1.41 11.62
C TYR A 72 2.80 -2.46 11.13
N PHE A 73 1.56 -2.36 11.60
CA PHE A 73 0.54 -3.38 11.38
C PHE A 73 -0.65 -2.84 10.59
N SER A 74 -1.30 -3.72 9.81
CA SER A 74 -2.55 -3.40 9.14
C SER A 74 -3.67 -3.12 10.15
N GLN A 75 -4.50 -2.12 9.88
CA GLN A 75 -5.63 -1.74 10.74
C GLN A 75 -6.98 -2.35 10.29
N LEU A 76 -6.99 -2.99 9.11
CA LEU A 76 -8.14 -3.66 8.50
C LEU A 76 -7.70 -4.87 7.65
N ASP A 77 -8.66 -5.70 7.25
CA ASP A 77 -8.46 -6.73 6.23
C ASP A 77 -8.53 -6.09 4.84
N GLY A 78 -7.72 -6.53 3.88
CA GLY A 78 -7.75 -5.91 2.55
C GLY A 78 -6.58 -6.30 1.65
N ILE A 79 -6.25 -5.44 0.69
CA ILE A 79 -5.08 -5.55 -0.17
C ILE A 79 -4.11 -4.41 0.13
N LEU A 80 -2.80 -4.68 0.14
CA LEU A 80 -1.77 -3.65 0.12
C LEU A 80 -1.73 -2.95 -1.25
N THR A 81 -2.32 -1.75 -1.35
CA THR A 81 -2.48 -1.03 -2.62
C THR A 81 -1.39 0.00 -2.90
N ALA A 82 -0.73 0.51 -1.86
CA ALA A 82 0.40 1.40 -2.00
C ALA A 82 1.41 1.20 -0.85
N ARG A 83 2.67 1.54 -1.12
CA ARG A 83 3.75 1.54 -0.12
C ARG A 83 4.77 2.61 -0.43
N HIS A 84 5.52 3.01 0.59
CA HIS A 84 6.71 3.84 0.42
C HIS A 84 7.71 3.13 -0.51
N ALA A 85 8.24 3.86 -1.49
CA ALA A 85 9.14 3.30 -2.50
C ALA A 85 10.61 3.31 -2.07
N PRO A 86 11.18 4.42 -1.55
CA PRO A 86 12.55 4.45 -1.04
C PRO A 86 12.77 3.50 0.14
N GLY A 87 14.00 3.00 0.29
CA GLY A 87 14.37 2.22 1.47
C GLY A 87 14.54 3.07 2.74
N LEU A 88 14.86 4.36 2.61
CA LEU A 88 14.92 5.28 3.74
C LEU A 88 13.56 5.96 3.90
N ILE A 89 12.95 5.82 5.07
CA ILE A 89 11.65 6.41 5.41
C ILE A 89 11.82 7.38 6.58
N GLY A 90 10.99 8.44 6.60
CA GLY A 90 10.98 9.44 7.65
C GLY A 90 9.62 9.57 8.35
N PHE A 91 9.65 10.30 9.46
CA PHE A 91 8.45 10.59 10.26
C PHE A 91 7.43 11.35 9.40
N GLY A 92 6.19 10.86 9.38
CA GLY A 92 5.09 11.44 8.62
C GLY A 92 4.98 10.93 7.17
N ASP A 93 5.92 10.10 6.69
CA ASP A 93 5.81 9.47 5.38
C ASP A 93 4.66 8.45 5.36
N SER A 94 3.99 8.33 4.21
CA SER A 94 3.00 7.28 3.98
C SER A 94 3.71 5.93 3.77
N LEU A 95 3.74 5.11 4.82
CA LEU A 95 4.42 3.80 4.81
C LEU A 95 3.66 2.79 3.95
N ALA A 96 2.36 2.64 4.17
CA ALA A 96 1.50 1.69 3.46
C ALA A 96 0.06 2.18 3.37
N VAL A 97 -0.64 1.73 2.34
CA VAL A 97 -2.08 1.91 2.18
C VAL A 97 -2.75 0.56 1.95
N VAL A 98 -3.78 0.27 2.75
CA VAL A 98 -4.59 -0.96 2.67
C VAL A 98 -6.02 -0.58 2.27
N ALA A 99 -6.55 -1.21 1.23
CA ALA A 99 -7.93 -1.01 0.76
C ALA A 99 -8.77 -2.28 0.92
N GLU A 100 -10.05 -2.13 1.21
CA GLU A 100 -11.01 -3.24 1.30
C GLU A 100 -11.45 -3.67 -0.10
N LYS A 101 -11.71 -4.96 -0.30
CA LYS A 101 -12.33 -5.48 -1.53
C LYS A 101 -13.85 -5.30 -1.44
N VAL A 102 -14.47 -4.86 -2.54
CA VAL A 102 -15.93 -4.68 -2.66
C VAL A 102 -16.52 -5.63 -3.68
#